data_AF-A0A941XAV9-F1
#
_entry.id   AF-A0A941XAV9-F1
#
_cell.length_a   1.000
_cell.length_b   1.000
_cell.length_c   1.000
_cell.angle_alpha   90.00
_cell.angle_beta   90.00
_cell.angle_gamma   90.00
#
_symmetry.space_group_name_H-M   'P 1'
#
loop_
_entity.id
_entity.type
_entity.pdbx_description
1 polymer ?
#
loop_
_entity_poly.entity_id
_entity_poly.type
_entity_poly.pdbx_seq_one_letter_code
_entity_poly.pdbx_strand_id
1 'polypeptide(L)'
;TDTIPFCGISLTIGAYETKAVSVDSTDYELYYFRGHDDFMVHFDALQDTLPAIIREIRADLEVVKNRNYPFRKFCMVEVPLSFTGYIRNWKGYSEHVMPELVFIPERGLRTQADFRAMSFRLKNWREEGELLDAKDVQAGMIKNYVKTTFVNENSSDENGWGQSTEVNKLNIGAMFYGFCGYLSDPDFPVIDIAFSTLQNITENIQRRWYFGPLITDQQRAIIYLQDHNFQTALSDKNLKPQVLYEILKLKSNNLKYFITAQVAPGEFEAFLKSFNETHIFEEVTFTEFARQFNKRFGIDLLPFVHQWYTTDRPAELMLNNVEVNSVVVDDFTKYQVRFKVYNRSKVEGILTVKIEEGGGGQRGFRPERREAERNNNLHNYIIPPQSAWEIKIINDERPGRVSINTNVSANLPSEYMYNFSKVDREVTDTLSGLFPVDTLLFTGGPGEIIVDNEDPGFHVLETNTRHKLKDLFRKEEEDKYQNFFPWKFPSRWTAVINSNCYGKPVHSAVYKAKGVGANKVQWVTTIPKDNYYEVFIWNPKFENWNWRRRNRGHEGHAQTYVVGYEEEEENITVDLGQEENGWVSLGNFYFPAGKVSVTLSDNVSAGFAMADAVKFTLINKK
;
A
#
# COMPACT_ATOMS: atom_id res chain seq x y z
N THR A 1 14.79 38.44 -22.61
CA THR A 1 13.76 38.83 -21.62
C THR A 1 13.07 37.56 -21.22
N ASP A 2 13.65 36.87 -20.24
CA ASP A 2 13.30 35.49 -19.90
C ASP A 2 12.09 35.49 -18.97
N THR A 3 10.92 35.76 -19.52
CA THR A 3 9.67 35.60 -18.77
C THR A 3 9.33 34.13 -18.73
N ILE A 4 9.63 33.47 -17.61
CA ILE A 4 9.09 32.14 -17.28
C ILE A 4 7.57 32.26 -17.28
N PRO A 5 6.83 31.48 -18.09
CA PRO A 5 5.38 31.43 -18.03
C PRO A 5 4.94 30.88 -16.67
N PHE A 6 4.17 31.64 -15.91
CA PHE A 6 3.61 31.18 -14.64
C PHE A 6 2.17 30.72 -14.82
N CYS A 7 1.81 29.60 -14.18
CA CYS A 7 0.46 29.02 -14.20
C CYS A 7 -0.56 29.80 -13.35
N GLY A 8 -0.15 30.89 -12.69
CA GLY A 8 -1.00 31.70 -11.82
C GLY A 8 -0.27 32.90 -11.22
N ILE A 9 -1.03 33.79 -10.59
CA ILE A 9 -0.53 34.98 -9.91
C ILE A 9 -0.91 34.89 -8.43
N SER A 10 0.05 35.13 -7.54
CA SER A 10 -0.16 35.29 -6.11
C SER A 10 0.41 36.62 -5.66
N LEU A 11 -0.36 37.34 -4.84
CA LEU A 11 0.05 38.61 -4.26
C LEU A 11 -0.28 38.57 -2.76
N THR A 12 0.74 38.83 -1.94
CA THR A 12 0.61 38.87 -0.49
C THR A 12 1.22 40.17 0.01
N ILE A 13 0.47 40.89 0.84
CA ILE A 13 0.86 42.19 1.37
C ILE A 13 0.68 42.14 2.88
N GLY A 14 1.72 42.50 3.61
CA GLY A 14 1.72 42.49 5.07
C GLY A 14 2.95 43.22 5.61
N ALA A 15 2.92 43.51 6.91
CA ALA A 15 4.05 44.09 7.62
C ALA A 15 5.07 42.99 7.96
N TYR A 16 5.78 42.53 6.93
CA TYR A 16 6.77 41.47 7.05
C TYR A 16 8.15 42.00 7.41
N GLU A 17 8.89 41.20 8.17
CA GLU A 17 10.34 41.23 8.17
C GLU A 17 10.87 40.16 7.23
N THR A 18 12.02 40.42 6.61
CA THR A 18 12.57 39.57 5.55
C THR A 18 13.98 39.12 5.90
N LYS A 19 14.25 37.84 5.67
CA LYS A 19 15.61 37.28 5.54
C LYS A 19 15.77 36.73 4.14
N ALA A 20 16.92 36.97 3.53
CA ALA A 20 17.22 36.51 2.19
C ALA A 20 18.65 35.98 2.11
N VAL A 21 18.84 34.95 1.29
CA VAL A 21 20.15 34.42 0.94
C VAL A 21 20.10 33.93 -0.51
N SER A 22 21.08 34.33 -1.30
CA SER A 22 21.25 33.82 -2.67
C SER A 22 22.21 32.63 -2.64
N VAL A 23 21.78 31.50 -3.19
CA VAL A 23 22.60 30.28 -3.31
C VAL A 23 22.65 29.89 -4.77
N ASP A 24 23.84 29.91 -5.35
CA ASP A 24 24.10 29.69 -6.77
C ASP A 24 23.29 30.66 -7.66
N SER A 25 22.25 30.19 -8.35
CA SER A 25 21.38 31.01 -9.21
C SER A 25 19.96 31.19 -8.67
N THR A 26 19.73 30.85 -7.39
CA THR A 26 18.39 30.86 -6.78
C THR A 26 18.37 31.71 -5.51
N ASP A 27 17.38 32.59 -5.42
CA ASP A 27 17.15 33.43 -4.24
C ASP A 27 16.18 32.75 -3.27
N TYR A 28 16.61 32.60 -2.02
CA TYR A 28 15.81 32.02 -0.94
C TYR A 28 15.40 33.12 0.03
N GLU A 29 14.10 33.28 0.23
CA GLU A 29 13.55 34.36 1.07
C GLU A 29 12.58 33.82 2.11
N LEU A 30 12.63 34.39 3.31
CA LEU A 30 11.70 34.13 4.40
C LEU A 30 11.06 35.44 4.85
N TYR A 31 9.75 35.53 4.70
CA TYR A 31 8.89 36.63 5.15
C TYR A 31 8.11 36.17 6.37
N TYR A 32 8.32 36.80 7.51
CA TYR A 32 7.62 36.50 8.76
C TYR A 32 7.03 37.78 9.36
N PHE A 33 5.95 37.67 10.11
CA PHE A 33 5.35 38.85 10.76
C PHE A 33 6.32 39.41 11.80
N ARG A 34 6.38 40.75 11.92
CA ARG A 34 7.24 41.42 12.89
C ARG A 34 7.04 40.85 14.30
N GLY A 35 8.14 40.43 14.95
CA GLY A 35 8.14 39.81 16.28
C GLY A 35 7.90 38.30 16.31
N HIS A 36 7.89 37.63 15.15
CA HIS A 36 7.85 36.16 15.03
C HIS A 36 9.24 35.55 14.77
N ASP A 37 10.31 36.20 15.23
CA ASP A 37 11.71 35.76 15.06
C ASP A 37 12.20 34.84 16.20
N ASP A 38 11.29 34.35 17.05
CA ASP A 38 11.58 33.46 18.18
C ASP A 38 12.41 32.21 17.79
N PHE A 39 12.30 31.76 16.53
CA PHE A 39 13.04 30.59 16.04
C PHE A 39 14.54 30.88 15.79
N MET A 40 14.94 32.13 15.63
CA MET A 40 16.32 32.52 15.27
C MET A 40 17.35 32.16 16.34
N VAL A 41 16.93 32.13 17.61
CA VAL A 41 17.76 31.68 18.74
C VAL A 41 18.28 30.24 18.58
N HIS A 42 17.66 29.45 17.69
CA HIS A 42 18.06 28.06 17.44
C HIS A 42 19.05 27.90 16.27
N PHE A 43 19.42 28.98 15.56
CA PHE A 43 20.22 28.91 14.32
C PHE A 43 21.43 29.87 14.31
N ASP A 44 21.99 30.17 15.47
CA ASP A 44 23.13 31.09 15.63
C ASP A 44 24.46 30.57 15.04
N ALA A 45 24.63 29.25 14.92
CA ALA A 45 25.88 28.63 14.46
C ALA A 45 25.96 28.41 12.94
N LEU A 46 24.88 28.69 12.19
CA LEU A 46 24.76 28.36 10.77
C LEU A 46 25.08 29.50 9.78
N GLN A 47 25.47 30.69 10.24
CA GLN A 47 25.60 31.86 9.34
C GLN A 47 26.48 31.58 8.10
N ASP A 48 27.67 31.02 8.29
CA ASP A 48 28.61 30.74 7.18
C ASP A 48 28.30 29.44 6.43
N THR A 49 27.49 28.54 7.00
CA THR A 49 27.22 27.21 6.45
C THR A 49 25.84 27.06 5.81
N LEU A 50 24.93 28.02 6.03
CA LEU A 50 23.56 27.99 5.51
C LEU A 50 23.51 27.84 3.98
N PRO A 51 24.31 28.56 3.16
CA PRO A 51 24.32 28.35 1.71
C PRO A 51 24.69 26.92 1.30
N ALA A 52 25.63 26.29 2.01
CA ALA A 52 26.03 24.91 1.74
C ALA A 52 24.92 23.91 2.10
N ILE A 53 24.22 24.12 3.22
CA ILE A 53 23.09 23.29 3.64
C ILE A 53 21.93 23.42 2.66
N ILE A 54 21.60 24.62 2.21
CA ILE A 54 20.56 24.86 1.20
C ILE A 54 20.90 24.14 -0.10
N ARG A 55 22.16 24.21 -0.55
CA ARG A 55 22.63 23.49 -1.74
C ARG A 55 22.48 21.98 -1.60
N GLU A 56 22.82 21.43 -0.43
CA GLU A 56 22.66 20.01 -0.15
C GLU A 56 21.18 19.59 -0.17
N ILE A 57 20.31 20.33 0.52
CA ILE A 57 18.85 20.09 0.52
C ILE A 57 18.29 20.13 -0.90
N ARG A 58 18.71 21.13 -1.69
CA ARG A 58 18.31 21.25 -3.10
C ARG A 58 18.76 20.02 -3.89
N ALA A 59 20.04 19.65 -3.80
CA ALA A 59 20.58 18.50 -4.53
C ALA A 59 19.84 17.20 -4.15
N ASP A 60 19.58 16.97 -2.87
CA ASP A 60 18.82 15.83 -2.39
C ASP A 60 17.40 15.81 -2.97
N LEU A 61 16.72 16.97 -2.99
CA LEU A 61 15.40 17.10 -3.61
C LEU A 61 15.44 16.85 -5.12
N GLU A 62 16.40 17.42 -5.84
CA GLU A 62 16.51 17.26 -7.30
C GLU A 62 16.81 15.82 -7.70
N VAL A 63 17.60 15.10 -6.90
CA VAL A 63 17.83 13.65 -7.05
C VAL A 63 16.55 12.89 -6.79
N VAL A 64 15.89 13.09 -5.65
CA VAL A 64 14.67 12.36 -5.26
C VAL A 64 13.50 12.64 -6.21
N LYS A 65 13.42 13.85 -6.77
CA LYS A 65 12.39 14.22 -7.76
C LYS A 65 12.80 13.90 -9.19
N ASN A 66 14.03 13.41 -9.43
CA ASN A 66 14.63 13.24 -10.75
C ASN A 66 14.41 14.44 -11.67
N ARG A 67 14.44 15.66 -11.10
CA ARG A 67 14.12 16.93 -11.76
C ARG A 67 14.84 18.07 -11.09
N ASN A 68 15.37 18.98 -11.90
CA ASN A 68 15.97 20.20 -11.40
C ASN A 68 14.89 21.19 -10.94
N TYR A 69 15.18 21.98 -9.90
CA TYR A 69 14.33 23.08 -9.51
C TYR A 69 14.40 24.18 -10.58
N PRO A 70 13.29 24.51 -11.27
CA PRO A 70 13.36 25.31 -12.49
C PRO A 70 13.22 26.81 -12.25
N PHE A 71 12.89 27.21 -11.03
CA PHE A 71 12.61 28.58 -10.67
C PHE A 71 13.85 29.31 -10.16
N ARG A 72 13.82 30.64 -10.26
CA ARG A 72 14.91 31.50 -9.77
C ARG A 72 14.73 31.91 -8.31
N LYS A 73 13.55 31.67 -7.75
CA LYS A 73 13.22 32.07 -6.38
C LYS A 73 12.52 30.98 -5.60
N PHE A 74 12.71 30.95 -4.29
CA PHE A 74 11.93 30.17 -3.33
C PHE A 74 11.62 31.01 -2.10
N CYS A 75 10.36 31.39 -1.94
CA CYS A 75 9.85 32.24 -0.87
C CYS A 75 9.04 31.43 0.12
N MET A 76 9.36 31.56 1.40
CA MET A 76 8.52 31.16 2.50
C MET A 76 7.83 32.40 3.07
N VAL A 77 6.50 32.41 3.13
CA VAL A 77 5.72 33.58 3.55
C VAL A 77 4.75 33.20 4.66
N GLU A 78 4.88 33.86 5.82
CA GLU A 78 3.92 33.67 6.90
C GLU A 78 2.53 34.19 6.52
N VAL A 79 1.52 33.41 6.86
CA VAL A 79 0.11 33.76 6.73
C VAL A 79 -0.60 33.62 8.08
N PRO A 80 -1.65 34.41 8.35
CA PRO A 80 -2.41 34.30 9.61
C PRO A 80 -2.97 32.89 9.78
N LEU A 81 -3.18 32.44 11.04
CA LEU A 81 -3.78 31.12 11.31
C LEU A 81 -5.14 30.88 10.64
N SER A 82 -5.89 31.94 10.35
CA SER A 82 -7.19 31.87 9.67
C SER A 82 -7.09 31.60 8.17
N PHE A 83 -5.89 31.73 7.57
CA PHE A 83 -5.67 31.35 6.18
C PHE A 83 -5.93 29.85 6.01
N THR A 84 -6.74 29.51 5.02
CA THR A 84 -7.06 28.12 4.72
C THR A 84 -6.93 27.87 3.23
N GLY A 85 -6.25 26.78 2.92
CA GLY A 85 -6.17 26.18 1.59
C GLY A 85 -6.83 24.80 1.61
N TYR A 86 -7.39 24.42 0.48
CA TYR A 86 -8.11 23.18 0.27
C TYR A 86 -7.29 22.25 -0.63
N ILE A 87 -7.30 20.97 -0.30
CA ILE A 87 -6.66 19.97 -1.13
C ILE A 87 -7.63 19.63 -2.26
N ARG A 88 -7.15 19.80 -3.49
CA ARG A 88 -7.91 19.49 -4.70
C ARG A 88 -7.21 18.36 -5.43
N ASN A 89 -7.76 17.16 -5.33
CA ASN A 89 -7.12 15.95 -5.86
C ASN A 89 -6.90 15.99 -7.37
N TRP A 90 -7.65 16.78 -8.12
CA TRP A 90 -7.45 16.96 -9.57
C TRP A 90 -6.31 17.93 -9.91
N LYS A 91 -5.80 18.68 -8.92
CA LYS A 91 -4.75 19.69 -9.09
C LYS A 91 -3.41 19.25 -8.48
N GLY A 92 -3.45 18.43 -7.42
CA GLY A 92 -2.26 17.78 -6.84
C GLY A 92 -1.46 18.66 -5.86
N TYR A 93 -1.95 19.87 -5.58
CA TYR A 93 -1.40 20.79 -4.59
C TYR A 93 -2.50 21.65 -3.96
N SER A 94 -2.17 22.33 -2.87
CA SER A 94 -3.07 23.27 -2.19
C SER A 94 -2.70 24.72 -2.51
N GLU A 95 -3.59 25.66 -2.19
CA GLU A 95 -3.33 27.10 -2.34
C GLU A 95 -2.24 27.64 -1.39
N HIS A 96 -1.67 26.79 -0.52
CA HIS A 96 -0.46 27.15 0.21
C HIS A 96 0.80 27.09 -0.66
N VAL A 97 0.76 26.41 -1.79
CA VAL A 97 1.92 26.20 -2.66
C VAL A 97 1.62 26.82 -4.01
N MET A 98 2.48 27.74 -4.42
CA MET A 98 2.40 28.51 -5.66
C MET A 98 3.79 28.52 -6.31
N PRO A 99 3.92 28.84 -7.61
CA PRO A 99 5.25 28.95 -8.20
C PRO A 99 6.13 29.91 -7.38
N GLU A 100 7.33 29.45 -7.03
CA GLU A 100 8.30 30.17 -6.20
C GLU A 100 7.88 30.48 -4.76
N LEU A 101 6.69 30.08 -4.29
CA LEU A 101 6.13 30.56 -3.03
C LEU A 101 5.42 29.47 -2.22
N VAL A 102 5.72 29.41 -0.91
CA VAL A 102 5.03 28.58 0.07
C VAL A 102 4.50 29.43 1.21
N PHE A 103 3.20 29.34 1.48
CA PHE A 103 2.55 29.96 2.62
C PHE A 103 2.65 29.07 3.85
N ILE A 104 3.24 29.57 4.92
CA ILE A 104 3.42 28.87 6.19
C ILE A 104 2.54 29.55 7.24
N PRO A 105 1.80 28.81 8.09
CA PRO A 105 1.08 29.43 9.19
C PRO A 105 2.02 30.23 10.10
N GLU A 106 1.55 31.36 10.63
CA GLU A 106 2.31 32.20 11.55
C GLU A 106 2.95 31.40 12.69
N ARG A 107 4.21 31.71 13.02
CA ARG A 107 5.03 30.99 14.00
C ARG A 107 5.27 29.51 13.68
N GLY A 108 5.02 29.09 12.44
CA GLY A 108 5.13 27.69 12.04
C GLY A 108 4.12 26.77 12.75
N LEU A 109 3.00 27.29 13.23
CA LEU A 109 1.99 26.48 13.90
C LEU A 109 1.46 25.37 12.97
N ARG A 110 1.21 24.18 13.53
CA ARG A 110 0.85 22.94 12.78
C ARG A 110 1.95 22.43 11.83
N THR A 111 3.18 22.88 12.04
CA THR A 111 4.39 22.30 11.42
C THR A 111 5.31 21.76 12.52
N GLN A 112 6.42 21.11 12.14
CA GLN A 112 7.43 20.63 13.08
C GLN A 112 8.42 21.73 13.52
N ALA A 113 7.98 22.98 13.62
CA ALA A 113 8.80 24.15 13.97
C ALA A 113 9.22 24.22 15.46
N ASP A 114 8.93 23.20 16.28
CA ASP A 114 9.48 23.11 17.65
C ASP A 114 10.96 22.68 17.61
N PHE A 115 11.81 23.64 17.25
CA PHE A 115 13.26 23.45 17.13
C PHE A 115 13.91 23.11 18.46
N ARG A 116 13.34 23.57 19.59
CA ARG A 116 13.82 23.16 20.92
C ARG A 116 13.64 21.66 21.12
N ALA A 117 12.43 21.12 20.93
CA ALA A 117 12.19 19.68 21.07
C ALA A 117 12.94 18.88 20.00
N MET A 118 13.06 19.40 18.79
CA MET A 118 13.82 18.76 17.71
C MET A 118 15.31 18.65 18.05
N SER A 119 15.93 19.70 18.57
CA SER A 119 17.32 19.70 19.02
C SER A 119 17.57 18.65 20.11
N PHE A 120 16.64 18.54 21.07
CA PHE A 120 16.70 17.54 22.14
C PHE A 120 16.59 16.12 21.58
N ARG A 121 15.67 15.88 20.65
CA ARG A 121 15.53 14.57 19.99
C ARG A 121 16.80 14.19 19.24
N LEU A 122 17.36 15.10 18.43
CA LEU A 122 18.56 14.83 17.63
C LEU A 122 19.78 14.48 18.51
N LYS A 123 19.97 15.21 19.62
CA LYS A 123 21.05 14.93 20.58
C LYS A 123 20.93 13.57 21.26
N ASN A 124 19.70 13.07 21.43
CA ASN A 124 19.43 11.83 22.17
C ASN A 124 19.18 10.61 21.24
N TRP A 125 19.25 10.76 19.91
CA TRP A 125 18.90 9.70 18.96
C TRP A 125 20.09 8.81 18.55
N ARG A 126 21.34 9.23 18.79
CA ARG A 126 22.56 8.43 18.52
C ARG A 126 23.06 7.72 19.79
N GLU A 127 23.79 6.61 19.62
CA GLU A 127 24.40 5.83 20.70
C GLU A 127 25.27 6.72 21.61
N GLU A 128 25.31 6.39 22.92
CA GLU A 128 26.09 7.11 23.94
C GLU A 128 27.59 7.21 23.52
N GLY A 129 28.03 8.38 23.03
CA GLY A 129 29.45 8.64 22.77
C GLY A 129 29.79 9.73 21.75
N GLU A 130 28.92 10.02 20.78
CA GLU A 130 29.16 11.09 19.79
C GLU A 130 28.49 12.41 20.23
N LEU A 131 29.28 13.36 20.72
CA LEU A 131 28.82 14.74 20.90
C LEU A 131 28.71 15.41 19.52
N LEU A 132 27.48 15.66 19.06
CA LEU A 132 27.25 16.47 17.86
C LEU A 132 27.66 17.92 18.12
N ASP A 133 28.41 18.51 17.18
CA ASP A 133 28.66 19.94 17.20
C ASP A 133 27.33 20.71 17.04
N ALA A 134 27.27 21.93 17.56
CA ALA A 134 26.10 22.78 17.45
C ALA A 134 25.67 22.97 15.97
N LYS A 135 26.64 23.09 15.06
CA LYS A 135 26.40 23.21 13.62
C LYS A 135 25.68 21.99 13.04
N ASP A 136 26.10 20.78 13.41
CA ASP A 136 25.48 19.55 12.90
C ASP A 136 24.04 19.38 13.39
N VAL A 137 23.79 19.72 14.66
CA VAL A 137 22.43 19.70 15.22
C VAL A 137 21.54 20.70 14.48
N GLN A 138 22.01 21.93 14.29
CA GLN A 138 21.24 22.97 13.61
C GLN A 138 20.99 22.64 12.13
N ALA A 139 21.99 22.13 11.41
CA ALA A 139 21.84 21.67 10.04
C ALA A 139 20.82 20.51 9.94
N GLY A 140 20.90 19.55 10.87
CA GLY A 140 19.95 18.45 10.99
C GLY A 140 18.52 18.94 11.26
N MET A 141 18.35 20.00 12.06
CA MET A 141 17.04 20.61 12.30
C MET A 141 16.43 21.20 11.02
N ILE A 142 17.20 21.97 10.24
CA ILE A 142 16.71 22.53 8.96
C ILE A 142 16.31 21.41 8.00
N LYS A 143 17.19 20.41 7.80
CA LYS A 143 16.91 19.27 6.90
C LYS A 143 15.64 18.52 7.32
N ASN A 144 15.49 18.26 8.61
CA ASN A 144 14.31 17.57 9.14
C ASN A 144 13.04 18.43 9.00
N TYR A 145 13.13 19.73 9.28
CA TYR A 145 12.01 20.65 9.11
C TYR A 145 11.55 20.72 7.65
N VAL A 146 12.47 20.86 6.69
CA VAL A 146 12.15 20.87 5.26
C VAL A 146 11.51 19.54 4.85
N LYS A 147 12.12 18.41 5.24
CA LYS A 147 11.59 17.08 4.91
C LYS A 147 10.17 16.88 5.46
N THR A 148 9.96 17.16 6.74
CA THR A 148 8.67 16.91 7.40
C THR A 148 7.58 17.87 6.98
N THR A 149 7.92 19.14 6.72
CA THR A 149 6.95 20.19 6.41
C THR A 149 6.65 20.28 4.92
N PHE A 150 7.67 20.18 4.06
CA PHE A 150 7.52 20.47 2.62
C PHE A 150 7.62 19.23 1.71
N VAL A 151 8.20 18.12 2.18
CA VAL A 151 8.49 16.96 1.31
C VAL A 151 7.55 15.79 1.58
N ASN A 152 7.26 15.50 2.83
CA ASN A 152 6.38 14.40 3.21
C ASN A 152 4.98 14.58 2.59
N GLU A 153 4.37 13.49 2.14
CA GLU A 153 3.03 13.49 1.55
C GLU A 153 1.93 13.71 2.58
N ASN A 154 2.17 13.30 3.83
CA ASN A 154 1.23 13.41 4.93
C ASN A 154 1.70 14.47 5.93
N SER A 155 0.75 15.17 6.52
CA SER A 155 1.02 16.21 7.51
C SER A 155 1.65 15.63 8.78
N SER A 156 2.42 16.47 9.47
CA SER A 156 3.18 16.08 10.66
C SER A 156 2.36 16.09 11.97
N ASP A 157 1.07 16.39 11.92
CA ASP A 157 0.16 16.45 13.09
C ASP A 157 -0.25 15.04 13.59
N GLU A 158 0.37 13.98 13.06
CA GLU A 158 -0.05 12.62 13.34
C GLU A 158 0.45 12.05 14.67
N ASN A 159 -0.50 11.82 15.57
CA ASN A 159 -0.46 10.64 16.43
C ASN A 159 -0.64 9.42 15.53
N GLY A 160 0.34 8.49 15.50
CA GLY A 160 0.37 7.27 14.65
C GLY A 160 -0.74 6.22 14.91
N TRP A 161 -1.90 6.64 15.41
CA TRP A 161 -3.09 5.84 15.69
C TRP A 161 -4.30 6.22 14.80
N GLY A 162 -4.17 7.23 13.93
CA GLY A 162 -5.21 7.65 12.99
C GLY A 162 -5.49 6.59 11.91
N GLN A 163 -6.76 6.47 11.49
CA GLN A 163 -7.16 5.59 10.36
C GLN A 163 -7.01 6.24 8.98
N SER A 164 -6.78 7.56 8.93
CA SER A 164 -6.65 8.35 7.70
C SER A 164 -5.65 9.46 7.96
N THR A 165 -4.62 9.53 7.12
CA THR A 165 -3.56 10.54 7.21
C THR A 165 -4.02 11.80 6.47
N GLU A 166 -3.99 12.98 7.09
CA GLU A 166 -4.26 14.21 6.36
C GLU A 166 -3.13 14.50 5.35
N VAL A 167 -3.50 14.70 4.08
CA VAL A 167 -2.56 15.04 3.01
C VAL A 167 -1.89 16.38 3.32
N ASN A 168 -0.58 16.47 3.09
CA ASN A 168 0.23 17.64 3.39
C ASN A 168 -0.07 18.78 2.42
N LYS A 169 -0.68 19.85 2.94
CA LYS A 169 -1.00 21.07 2.18
C LYS A 169 0.22 21.86 1.74
N LEU A 170 1.35 21.72 2.45
CA LEU A 170 2.59 22.44 2.24
C LEU A 170 3.57 21.69 1.32
N ASN A 171 3.14 20.56 0.72
CA ASN A 171 4.01 19.76 -0.11
C ASN A 171 4.46 20.52 -1.37
N ILE A 172 5.78 20.71 -1.52
CA ILE A 172 6.36 21.49 -2.63
C ILE A 172 6.54 20.68 -3.92
N GLY A 173 6.06 19.44 -3.98
CA GLY A 173 6.18 18.58 -5.16
C GLY A 173 5.66 19.25 -6.44
N ALA A 174 4.61 20.07 -6.35
CA ALA A 174 4.10 20.82 -7.49
C ALA A 174 5.13 21.78 -8.13
N MET A 175 6.12 22.27 -7.38
CA MET A 175 7.20 23.10 -7.92
C MET A 175 8.20 22.33 -8.78
N PHE A 176 8.17 20.99 -8.75
CA PHE A 176 8.99 20.14 -9.61
C PHE A 176 8.17 19.56 -10.77
N TYR A 177 6.85 19.48 -10.63
CA TYR A 177 5.95 18.85 -11.61
C TYR A 177 4.88 19.82 -12.12
N GLY A 178 3.80 20.03 -11.36
CA GLY A 178 2.59 20.70 -11.83
C GLY A 178 2.72 22.18 -12.21
N PHE A 179 3.83 22.84 -11.85
CA PHE A 179 4.14 24.21 -12.29
C PHE A 179 5.15 24.28 -13.44
N CYS A 180 5.63 23.13 -13.92
CA CYS A 180 6.74 23.03 -14.87
C CYS A 180 6.29 22.63 -16.28
N GLY A 181 5.01 22.32 -16.48
CA GLY A 181 4.43 21.88 -17.75
C GLY A 181 3.05 21.28 -17.50
N TYR A 182 2.28 21.10 -18.57
CA TYR A 182 0.95 20.50 -18.47
C TYR A 182 0.72 19.49 -19.61
N LEU A 183 0.32 18.27 -19.25
CA LEU A 183 -0.03 17.22 -20.19
C LEU A 183 -1.54 17.19 -20.43
N SER A 184 -2.00 17.78 -21.52
CA SER A 184 -3.44 17.93 -21.79
C SER A 184 -4.02 16.75 -22.57
N ASP A 185 -5.19 16.30 -22.13
CA ASP A 185 -6.01 15.35 -22.88
C ASP A 185 -7.49 15.59 -22.53
N PRO A 186 -8.37 15.89 -23.52
CA PRO A 186 -9.79 16.12 -23.27
C PRO A 186 -10.54 14.88 -22.76
N ASP A 187 -10.13 13.69 -23.19
CA ASP A 187 -10.77 12.42 -22.82
C ASP A 187 -10.25 11.92 -21.46
N PHE A 188 -8.98 12.25 -21.15
CA PHE A 188 -8.30 11.89 -19.91
C PHE A 188 -7.83 13.13 -19.12
N PRO A 189 -8.73 13.93 -18.54
CA PRO A 189 -8.37 15.21 -17.88
C PRO A 189 -7.44 15.07 -16.66
N VAL A 190 -7.24 13.84 -16.17
CA VAL A 190 -6.37 13.50 -15.04
C VAL A 190 -4.99 12.99 -15.44
N ILE A 191 -4.69 12.94 -16.74
CA ILE A 191 -3.44 12.34 -17.21
C ILE A 191 -2.21 13.11 -16.69
N ASP A 192 -2.26 14.44 -16.69
CA ASP A 192 -1.19 15.29 -16.16
C ASP A 192 -0.85 14.99 -14.71
N ILE A 193 -1.88 14.97 -13.87
CA ILE A 193 -1.69 14.71 -12.45
C ILE A 193 -1.26 13.26 -12.21
N ALA A 194 -1.75 12.29 -12.99
CA ALA A 194 -1.31 10.90 -12.88
C ALA A 194 0.19 10.76 -13.24
N PHE A 195 0.66 11.46 -14.27
CA PHE A 195 2.09 11.51 -14.63
C PHE A 195 2.94 12.26 -13.62
N SER A 196 2.43 13.35 -13.06
CA SER A 196 3.11 14.05 -11.96
C SER A 196 3.22 13.16 -10.73
N THR A 197 2.13 12.48 -10.37
CA THR A 197 2.06 11.57 -9.23
C THR A 197 2.99 10.36 -9.42
N LEU A 198 3.03 9.70 -10.58
CA LEU A 198 3.92 8.55 -10.77
C LEU A 198 5.42 8.89 -10.72
N GLN A 199 5.79 10.14 -10.99
CA GLN A 199 7.16 10.65 -10.83
C GLN A 199 7.45 11.11 -9.40
N ASN A 200 6.43 11.62 -8.70
CA ASN A 200 6.57 12.17 -7.36
C ASN A 200 6.48 11.12 -6.23
N ILE A 201 5.84 9.96 -6.49
CA ILE A 201 5.77 8.87 -5.53
C ILE A 201 7.18 8.29 -5.34
N THR A 202 7.81 8.66 -4.24
CA THR A 202 8.84 7.81 -3.62
C THR A 202 8.15 6.53 -3.20
N GLU A 203 8.72 5.36 -3.49
CA GLU A 203 8.21 4.08 -2.98
C GLU A 203 8.16 4.13 -1.44
N ASN A 204 7.03 4.60 -0.91
CA ASN A 204 6.69 4.45 0.47
C ASN A 204 6.38 2.98 0.64
N ILE A 205 7.43 2.21 0.91
CA ILE A 205 7.33 1.03 1.75
C ILE A 205 6.62 1.55 2.99
N GLN A 206 5.30 1.38 3.06
CA GLN A 206 4.60 1.55 4.31
C GLN A 206 5.39 0.69 5.29
N ARG A 207 6.09 1.34 6.22
CA ARG A 207 6.55 0.66 7.41
C ARG A 207 5.27 0.18 8.04
N ARG A 208 4.87 -1.07 7.76
CA ARG A 208 3.83 -1.77 8.49
C ARG A 208 4.31 -1.75 9.93
N TRP A 209 3.85 -0.76 10.68
CA TRP A 209 3.91 -0.83 12.11
C TRP A 209 3.18 -2.11 12.48
N TYR A 210 3.78 -2.93 13.34
CA TYR A 210 3.21 -4.18 13.84
C TYR A 210 1.77 -4.02 14.41
N PHE A 211 1.30 -2.77 14.59
CA PHE A 211 -0.02 -2.38 15.10
C PHE A 211 -0.87 -1.50 14.16
N GLY A 212 -0.47 -1.29 12.90
CA GLY A 212 -1.20 -0.42 11.96
C GLY A 212 -2.53 -1.04 11.47
N PRO A 213 -3.52 -0.23 11.07
CA PRO A 213 -4.75 -0.73 10.45
C PRO A 213 -4.42 -1.46 9.14
N LEU A 214 -5.01 -2.65 8.95
CA LEU A 214 -4.96 -3.39 7.68
C LEU A 214 -5.79 -2.67 6.60
N ILE A 215 -7.00 -2.21 6.95
CA ILE A 215 -7.85 -1.36 6.09
C ILE A 215 -7.37 0.08 6.20
N THR A 216 -6.49 0.41 5.27
CA THR A 216 -6.01 1.75 4.97
C THR A 216 -6.92 2.40 3.93
N ASP A 217 -6.78 3.72 3.73
CA ASP A 217 -7.46 4.41 2.62
C ASP A 217 -7.09 3.81 1.25
N GLN A 218 -5.90 3.20 1.13
CA GLN A 218 -5.49 2.45 -0.06
C GLN A 218 -6.35 1.19 -0.27
N GLN A 219 -6.67 0.43 0.78
CA GLN A 219 -7.57 -0.72 0.65
C GLN A 219 -9.00 -0.28 0.31
N ARG A 220 -9.48 0.84 0.90
CA ARG A 220 -10.77 1.44 0.52
C ARG A 220 -10.80 1.83 -0.95
N ALA A 221 -9.70 2.38 -1.47
CA ALA A 221 -9.55 2.71 -2.88
C ALA A 221 -9.60 1.47 -3.78
N ILE A 222 -8.94 0.37 -3.39
CA ILE A 222 -9.03 -0.92 -4.13
C ILE A 222 -10.46 -1.44 -4.12
N ILE A 223 -11.13 -1.44 -2.95
CA ILE A 223 -12.53 -1.88 -2.82
C ILE A 223 -13.45 -1.04 -3.70
N TYR A 224 -13.29 0.29 -3.71
CA TYR A 224 -14.06 1.18 -4.58
C TYR A 224 -13.86 0.85 -6.07
N LEU A 225 -12.63 0.52 -6.47
CA LEU A 225 -12.30 0.14 -7.85
C LEU A 225 -12.79 -1.27 -8.24
N GLN A 226 -13.43 -2.03 -7.33
CA GLN A 226 -14.01 -3.34 -7.66
C GLN A 226 -15.26 -3.23 -8.54
N ASP A 227 -16.02 -2.14 -8.39
CA ASP A 227 -17.28 -1.89 -9.09
C ASP A 227 -17.40 -0.48 -9.72
N HIS A 228 -16.38 0.36 -9.54
CA HIS A 228 -16.29 1.69 -10.16
C HIS A 228 -15.00 1.84 -10.99
N ASN A 229 -15.03 2.71 -11.99
CA ASN A 229 -13.85 3.05 -12.79
C ASN A 229 -13.21 4.37 -12.34
N PHE A 230 -12.07 4.73 -12.94
CA PHE A 230 -11.36 5.94 -12.55
C PHE A 230 -12.15 7.20 -12.92
N GLN A 231 -12.83 7.19 -14.07
CA GLN A 231 -13.68 8.29 -14.52
C GLN A 231 -14.83 8.58 -13.53
N THR A 232 -15.53 7.56 -13.04
CA THR A 232 -16.63 7.72 -12.08
C THR A 232 -16.13 8.24 -10.74
N ALA A 233 -14.95 7.80 -10.29
CA ALA A 233 -14.34 8.26 -9.04
C ALA A 233 -14.14 9.78 -9.00
N LEU A 234 -13.81 10.40 -10.13
CA LEU A 234 -13.57 11.85 -10.23
C LEU A 234 -14.83 12.69 -10.08
N SER A 235 -15.98 12.12 -10.38
CA SER A 235 -17.28 12.80 -10.31
C SER A 235 -18.11 12.42 -9.08
N ASP A 236 -17.62 11.47 -8.28
CA ASP A 236 -18.30 10.97 -7.10
C ASP A 236 -18.14 11.92 -5.90
N LYS A 237 -19.24 12.59 -5.54
CA LYS A 237 -19.29 13.54 -4.42
C LYS A 237 -19.35 12.87 -3.05
N ASN A 238 -19.69 11.58 -2.99
CA ASN A 238 -19.75 10.81 -1.76
C ASN A 238 -18.40 10.17 -1.42
N LEU A 239 -17.50 10.08 -2.40
CA LEU A 239 -16.16 9.56 -2.21
C LEU A 239 -15.32 10.50 -1.34
N LYS A 240 -14.75 9.96 -0.25
CA LYS A 240 -13.87 10.72 0.63
C LYS A 240 -12.63 11.20 -0.15
N PRO A 241 -12.20 12.47 -0.02
CA PRO A 241 -11.04 12.98 -0.73
C PRO A 241 -9.76 12.16 -0.52
N GLN A 242 -9.55 11.60 0.67
CA GLN A 242 -8.39 10.75 0.96
C GLN A 242 -8.43 9.45 0.12
N VAL A 243 -9.60 8.83 -0.01
CA VAL A 243 -9.78 7.62 -0.84
C VAL A 243 -9.57 7.95 -2.31
N LEU A 244 -10.10 9.07 -2.81
CA LEU A 244 -9.86 9.51 -4.19
C LEU A 244 -8.36 9.77 -4.47
N TYR A 245 -7.63 10.33 -3.49
CA TYR A 245 -6.18 10.50 -3.60
C TYR A 245 -5.45 9.16 -3.68
N GLU A 246 -5.86 8.17 -2.89
CA GLU A 246 -5.32 6.80 -2.99
C GLU A 246 -5.65 6.12 -4.31
N ILE A 247 -6.85 6.33 -4.88
CA ILE A 247 -7.20 5.85 -6.23
C ILE A 247 -6.25 6.45 -7.27
N LEU A 248 -6.03 7.78 -7.22
CA LEU A 248 -5.08 8.45 -8.11
C LEU A 248 -3.69 7.84 -8.01
N LYS A 249 -3.17 7.59 -6.79
CA LYS A 249 -1.87 6.94 -6.59
C LYS A 249 -1.83 5.52 -7.14
N LEU A 250 -2.83 4.70 -6.86
CA LEU A 250 -2.94 3.32 -7.36
C LEU A 250 -2.94 3.29 -8.89
N LYS A 251 -3.73 4.18 -9.51
CA LYS A 251 -3.82 4.30 -10.98
C LYS A 251 -2.52 4.84 -11.58
N SER A 252 -1.88 5.83 -10.96
CA SER A 252 -0.58 6.36 -11.39
C SER A 252 0.52 5.30 -11.35
N ASN A 253 0.57 4.51 -10.27
CA ASN A 253 1.50 3.38 -10.14
C ASN A 253 1.18 2.26 -11.14
N ASN A 254 -0.10 1.97 -11.38
CA ASN A 254 -0.49 0.98 -12.38
C ASN A 254 0.03 1.35 -13.79
N LEU A 255 -0.05 2.63 -14.18
CA LEU A 255 0.55 3.14 -15.42
C LEU A 255 2.08 3.01 -15.41
N LYS A 256 2.75 3.38 -14.30
CA LYS A 256 4.20 3.20 -14.15
C LYS A 256 4.62 1.74 -14.29
N TYR A 257 3.90 0.81 -13.67
CA TYR A 257 4.21 -0.62 -13.71
C TYR A 257 3.91 -1.25 -15.07
N PHE A 258 2.89 -0.77 -15.79
CA PHE A 258 2.67 -1.14 -17.19
C PHE A 258 3.86 -0.77 -18.07
N ILE A 259 4.37 0.45 -17.91
CA ILE A 259 5.53 0.94 -18.66
C ILE A 259 6.80 0.16 -18.27
N THR A 260 7.06 0.04 -16.97
CA THR A 260 8.30 -0.58 -16.46
C THR A 260 8.32 -2.11 -16.54
N ALA A 261 7.19 -2.75 -16.88
CA ALA A 261 7.17 -4.15 -17.30
C ALA A 261 7.75 -4.37 -18.71
N GLN A 262 7.87 -3.31 -19.50
CA GLN A 262 8.27 -3.36 -20.91
C GLN A 262 9.53 -2.53 -21.20
N VAL A 263 9.79 -1.51 -20.38
CA VAL A 263 10.92 -0.57 -20.49
C VAL A 263 11.72 -0.62 -19.20
N ALA A 264 13.05 -0.69 -19.30
CA ALA A 264 13.90 -0.65 -18.12
C ALA A 264 13.67 0.66 -17.34
N PRO A 265 13.57 0.64 -15.99
CA PRO A 265 13.28 1.83 -15.19
C PRO A 265 14.18 3.02 -15.50
N GLY A 266 15.49 2.81 -15.63
CA GLY A 266 16.44 3.87 -15.96
C GLY A 266 16.26 4.48 -17.36
N GLU A 267 15.78 3.70 -18.34
CA GLU A 267 15.45 4.24 -19.68
C GLU A 267 14.18 5.08 -19.64
N PHE A 268 13.18 4.65 -18.87
CA PHE A 268 11.95 5.41 -18.68
C PHE A 268 12.21 6.72 -17.93
N GLU A 269 13.00 6.68 -16.87
CA GLU A 269 13.44 7.86 -16.11
C GLU A 269 14.22 8.84 -16.99
N ALA A 270 15.16 8.34 -17.81
CA ALA A 270 15.91 9.17 -18.75
C ALA A 270 15.01 9.81 -19.82
N PHE A 271 14.04 9.07 -20.35
CA PHE A 271 13.06 9.60 -21.30
C PHE A 271 12.22 10.72 -20.67
N LEU A 272 11.66 10.49 -19.47
CA LEU A 272 10.88 11.50 -18.77
C LEU A 272 11.71 12.74 -18.52
N LYS A 273 12.93 12.61 -17.99
CA LYS A 273 13.82 13.75 -17.75
C LYS A 273 14.04 14.57 -19.02
N SER A 274 14.42 13.93 -20.12
CA SER A 274 14.63 14.61 -21.40
C SER A 274 13.36 15.26 -21.96
N PHE A 275 12.21 14.58 -21.85
CA PHE A 275 10.93 15.11 -22.31
C PHE A 275 10.56 16.39 -21.55
N ASN A 276 10.71 16.38 -20.22
CA ASN A 276 10.37 17.52 -19.37
C ASN A 276 11.34 18.70 -19.54
N GLU A 277 12.64 18.44 -19.71
CA GLU A 277 13.64 19.48 -19.98
C GLU A 277 13.38 20.18 -21.32
N THR A 278 12.83 19.46 -22.31
CA THR A 278 12.54 20.00 -23.64
C THR A 278 11.24 20.82 -23.69
N HIS A 279 10.25 20.47 -22.85
CA HIS A 279 8.91 21.08 -22.86
C HIS A 279 8.62 21.84 -21.55
N ILE A 280 9.66 22.42 -20.94
CA ILE A 280 9.49 23.14 -19.68
C ILE A 280 8.63 24.39 -19.88
N PHE A 281 7.61 24.54 -19.03
CA PHE A 281 6.59 25.58 -19.07
C PHE A 281 5.71 25.58 -20.32
N GLU A 282 5.60 24.42 -20.99
CA GLU A 282 4.73 24.23 -22.15
C GLU A 282 3.53 23.33 -21.83
N GLU A 283 2.45 23.53 -22.58
CA GLU A 283 1.35 22.57 -22.65
C GLU A 283 1.59 21.61 -23.82
N VAL A 284 1.60 20.30 -23.54
CA VAL A 284 1.78 19.26 -24.54
C VAL A 284 0.60 18.30 -24.48
N THR A 285 0.04 17.94 -25.63
CA THR A 285 -1.05 16.95 -25.67
C THR A 285 -0.53 15.56 -25.32
N PHE A 286 -1.34 14.74 -24.64
CA PHE A 286 -0.98 13.36 -24.34
C PHE A 286 -0.77 12.52 -25.61
N THR A 287 -1.49 12.81 -26.69
CA THR A 287 -1.26 12.17 -28.00
C THR A 287 0.17 12.40 -28.51
N GLU A 288 0.70 13.62 -28.35
CA GLU A 288 2.08 13.94 -28.74
C GLU A 288 3.10 13.25 -27.84
N PHE A 289 2.87 13.22 -26.52
CA PHE A 289 3.69 12.44 -25.59
C PHE A 289 3.72 10.94 -25.99
N ALA A 290 2.55 10.34 -26.22
CA ALA A 290 2.42 8.94 -26.61
C ALA A 290 3.10 8.65 -27.96
N ARG A 291 3.04 9.58 -28.91
CA ARG A 291 3.74 9.47 -30.20
C ARG A 291 5.26 9.47 -30.02
N GLN A 292 5.81 10.35 -29.19
CA GLN A 292 7.24 10.39 -28.90
C GLN A 292 7.69 9.13 -28.14
N PHE A 293 6.87 8.68 -27.18
CA PHE A 293 7.12 7.44 -26.43
C PHE A 293 7.15 6.21 -27.36
N ASN A 294 6.16 6.08 -28.24
CA ASN A 294 6.09 5.01 -29.23
C ASN A 294 7.29 5.06 -30.20
N LYS A 295 7.69 6.25 -30.66
CA LYS A 295 8.89 6.40 -31.51
C LYS A 295 10.16 5.91 -30.82
N ARG A 296 10.27 6.07 -29.49
CA ARG A 296 11.45 5.67 -28.72
C ARG A 296 11.44 4.18 -28.35
N PHE A 297 10.30 3.66 -27.90
CA PHE A 297 10.20 2.32 -27.29
C PHE A 297 9.38 1.31 -28.10
N GLY A 298 8.68 1.74 -29.15
CA GLY A 298 7.79 0.88 -29.95
C GLY A 298 6.50 0.50 -29.23
N ILE A 299 6.10 1.25 -28.20
CA ILE A 299 4.94 0.97 -27.34
C ILE A 299 3.89 2.07 -27.53
N ASP A 300 2.66 1.67 -27.86
CA ASP A 300 1.52 2.57 -27.92
C ASP A 300 0.79 2.62 -26.57
N LEU A 301 0.79 3.79 -25.93
CA LEU A 301 0.18 4.00 -24.62
C LEU A 301 -1.33 4.27 -24.69
N LEU A 302 -1.86 4.73 -25.83
CA LEU A 302 -3.24 5.18 -25.93
C LEU A 302 -4.27 4.06 -25.64
N PRO A 303 -4.13 2.83 -26.17
CA PRO A 303 -5.06 1.75 -25.87
C PRO A 303 -5.09 1.40 -24.38
N PHE A 304 -3.92 1.36 -23.74
CA PHE A 304 -3.80 1.08 -22.32
C PHE A 304 -4.42 2.19 -21.48
N VAL A 305 -4.12 3.47 -21.75
CA VAL A 305 -4.66 4.60 -20.97
C VAL A 305 -6.18 4.69 -21.08
N HIS A 306 -6.74 4.41 -22.26
CA HIS A 306 -8.19 4.31 -22.42
C HIS A 306 -8.79 3.24 -21.48
N GLN A 307 -8.26 2.01 -21.52
CA GLN A 307 -8.72 0.94 -20.63
C GLN A 307 -8.50 1.28 -19.15
N TRP A 308 -7.33 1.80 -18.80
CA TRP A 308 -6.95 2.21 -17.46
C TRP A 308 -7.94 3.22 -16.85
N TYR A 309 -8.48 4.12 -17.67
CA TYR A 309 -9.44 5.13 -17.25
C TYR A 309 -10.88 4.59 -17.14
N THR A 310 -11.32 3.78 -18.12
CA THR A 310 -12.74 3.39 -18.27
C THR A 310 -13.10 2.04 -17.64
N THR A 311 -12.14 1.17 -17.35
CA THR A 311 -12.41 -0.18 -16.85
C THR A 311 -13.01 -0.12 -15.43
N ASP A 312 -14.16 -0.78 -15.27
CA ASP A 312 -15.03 -0.79 -14.10
C ASP A 312 -14.87 -2.03 -13.20
N ARG A 313 -13.86 -2.85 -13.49
CA ARG A 313 -13.54 -4.06 -12.73
C ARG A 313 -12.04 -4.31 -12.77
N PRO A 314 -11.42 -4.76 -11.68
CA PRO A 314 -9.99 -4.99 -11.63
C PRO A 314 -9.63 -6.41 -12.10
N ALA A 315 -8.33 -6.71 -12.20
CA ALA A 315 -7.87 -8.06 -12.48
C ALA A 315 -8.08 -9.00 -11.29
N GLU A 316 -8.20 -10.31 -11.55
CA GLU A 316 -8.27 -11.34 -10.52
C GLU A 316 -7.09 -12.29 -10.65
N LEU A 317 -6.07 -12.09 -9.82
CA LEU A 317 -4.80 -12.82 -9.94
C LEU A 317 -4.71 -13.92 -8.88
N MET A 318 -4.65 -15.18 -9.31
CA MET A 318 -4.39 -16.31 -8.41
C MET A 318 -2.91 -16.65 -8.41
N LEU A 319 -2.28 -16.62 -7.24
CA LEU A 319 -0.89 -17.04 -7.05
C LEU A 319 -0.83 -18.48 -6.57
N ASN A 320 0.16 -19.23 -7.04
CA ASN A 320 0.41 -20.59 -6.60
C ASN A 320 1.91 -20.93 -6.61
N ASN A 321 2.33 -21.87 -5.75
CA ASN A 321 3.68 -22.45 -5.67
C ASN A 321 4.83 -21.42 -5.65
N VAL A 322 4.82 -20.48 -4.70
CA VAL A 322 5.93 -19.54 -4.52
C VAL A 322 7.10 -20.26 -3.83
N GLU A 323 8.21 -20.41 -4.55
CA GLU A 323 9.38 -21.16 -4.11
C GLU A 323 10.67 -20.39 -4.44
N VAL A 324 11.71 -20.62 -3.63
CA VAL A 324 13.08 -20.18 -3.90
C VAL A 324 13.98 -21.40 -3.91
N ASN A 325 14.78 -21.53 -4.97
CA ASN A 325 15.71 -22.64 -5.18
C ASN A 325 17.13 -22.10 -5.41
N SER A 326 18.17 -22.88 -5.10
CA SER A 326 19.53 -22.60 -5.54
C SER A 326 19.76 -23.15 -6.94
N VAL A 327 20.54 -22.45 -7.75
CA VAL A 327 20.85 -22.84 -9.14
C VAL A 327 22.30 -22.47 -9.44
N VAL A 328 23.04 -23.34 -10.12
CA VAL A 328 24.42 -23.06 -10.54
C VAL A 328 24.38 -22.47 -11.96
N VAL A 329 24.85 -21.23 -12.10
CA VAL A 329 24.96 -20.52 -13.38
C VAL A 329 26.39 -20.05 -13.54
N ASP A 330 27.08 -20.52 -14.59
CA ASP A 330 28.48 -20.16 -14.89
C ASP A 330 29.45 -20.40 -13.72
N ASP A 331 29.34 -21.56 -13.07
CA ASP A 331 30.11 -21.96 -11.87
C ASP A 331 29.86 -21.12 -10.59
N PHE A 332 28.90 -20.20 -10.63
CA PHE A 332 28.45 -19.42 -9.47
C PHE A 332 27.09 -19.90 -8.96
N THR A 333 26.96 -19.99 -7.64
CA THR A 333 25.66 -20.24 -6.99
C THR A 333 24.80 -18.98 -7.07
N LYS A 334 23.69 -19.08 -7.80
CA LYS A 334 22.61 -18.10 -7.87
C LYS A 334 21.33 -18.67 -7.26
N TYR A 335 20.28 -17.86 -7.22
CA TYR A 335 19.00 -18.24 -6.66
C TYR A 335 17.88 -17.99 -7.66
N GLN A 336 16.97 -18.97 -7.80
CA GLN A 336 15.79 -18.84 -8.64
C GLN A 336 14.55 -18.65 -7.76
N VAL A 337 13.87 -17.52 -7.92
CA VAL A 337 12.49 -17.33 -7.43
C VAL A 337 11.55 -17.82 -8.53
N ARG A 338 10.63 -18.72 -8.20
CA ARG A 338 9.62 -19.19 -9.15
C ARG A 338 8.23 -19.24 -8.52
N PHE A 339 7.23 -18.92 -9.31
CA PHE A 339 5.83 -19.05 -8.91
C PHE A 339 4.91 -19.04 -10.13
N LYS A 340 3.65 -19.43 -9.93
CA LYS A 340 2.63 -19.43 -10.99
C LYS A 340 1.56 -18.39 -10.67
N VAL A 341 1.08 -17.74 -11.72
CA VAL A 341 -0.01 -16.76 -11.67
C VAL A 341 -1.07 -17.08 -12.72
N TYR A 342 -2.34 -17.00 -12.35
CA TYR A 342 -3.47 -17.11 -13.27
C TYR A 342 -4.36 -15.88 -13.15
N ASN A 343 -4.54 -15.16 -14.26
CA ASN A 343 -5.52 -14.10 -14.34
C ASN A 343 -6.86 -14.67 -14.82
N ARG A 344 -7.84 -14.73 -13.92
CA ARG A 344 -9.18 -15.28 -14.22
C ARG A 344 -10.09 -14.27 -14.91
N SER A 345 -9.76 -12.99 -14.78
CA SER A 345 -10.65 -11.92 -15.22
C SER A 345 -10.53 -11.70 -16.73
N LYS A 346 -11.39 -10.82 -17.24
CA LYS A 346 -11.40 -10.36 -18.64
C LYS A 346 -10.54 -9.10 -18.84
N VAL A 347 -9.81 -8.67 -17.82
CA VAL A 347 -9.03 -7.43 -17.79
C VAL A 347 -7.57 -7.79 -17.54
N GLU A 348 -6.67 -7.05 -18.16
CA GLU A 348 -5.24 -7.22 -17.95
C GLU A 348 -4.85 -6.94 -16.48
N GLY A 349 -4.02 -7.82 -15.90
CA GLY A 349 -3.48 -7.65 -14.56
C GLY A 349 -2.01 -7.25 -14.60
N ILE A 350 -1.59 -6.45 -13.61
CA ILE A 350 -0.17 -6.08 -13.46
C ILE A 350 0.33 -6.60 -12.13
N LEU A 351 1.40 -7.37 -12.17
CA LEU A 351 2.03 -7.97 -11.01
C LEU A 351 3.41 -7.35 -10.78
N THR A 352 3.72 -7.00 -9.54
CA THR A 352 5.03 -6.49 -9.14
C THR A 352 5.66 -7.44 -8.13
N VAL A 353 6.86 -7.92 -8.41
CA VAL A 353 7.64 -8.80 -7.54
C VAL A 353 8.84 -8.02 -7.00
N LYS A 354 8.93 -7.89 -5.68
CA LYS A 354 10.05 -7.27 -5.00
C LYS A 354 10.86 -8.33 -4.25
N ILE A 355 12.15 -8.39 -4.52
CA ILE A 355 13.08 -9.35 -3.91
C ILE A 355 13.98 -8.61 -2.92
N GLU A 356 13.85 -8.93 -1.64
CA GLU A 356 14.75 -8.40 -0.62
C GLU A 356 15.83 -9.42 -0.30
N GLU A 357 17.07 -9.00 -0.51
CA GLU A 357 18.25 -9.82 -0.31
C GLU A 357 18.71 -9.74 1.16
N GLY A 358 19.16 -10.88 1.69
CA GLY A 358 19.70 -10.96 3.04
C GLY A 358 18.71 -11.51 4.07
N GLY A 359 19.13 -12.57 4.74
CA GLY A 359 18.44 -13.21 5.85
C GLY A 359 19.45 -13.59 6.92
N GLY A 360 19.80 -12.62 7.76
CA GLY A 360 20.72 -12.79 8.90
C GLY A 360 20.49 -11.66 9.89
N GLY A 361 20.21 -12.01 11.14
CA GLY A 361 19.73 -11.07 12.16
C GLY A 361 20.69 -9.94 12.53
N GLN A 362 20.15 -9.11 13.43
CA GLN A 362 20.71 -7.93 14.10
C GLN A 362 20.55 -6.57 13.40
N ARG A 363 19.82 -5.73 14.15
CA ARG A 363 19.94 -4.27 14.28
C ARG A 363 21.32 -3.77 13.84
N GLY A 364 21.43 -3.42 12.57
CA GLY A 364 22.50 -2.60 12.04
C GLY A 364 21.85 -1.74 10.99
N PHE A 365 21.89 -0.42 11.20
CA PHE A 365 21.46 0.56 10.20
C PHE A 365 22.40 0.39 9.00
N ARG A 366 22.06 -0.47 8.04
CA ARG A 366 22.75 -0.44 6.74
C ARG A 366 22.49 0.94 6.14
N PRO A 367 23.53 1.67 5.68
CA PRO A 367 23.33 2.89 4.93
C PRO A 367 22.31 2.61 3.82
N GLU A 368 21.41 3.56 3.62
CA GLU A 368 20.37 3.50 2.60
C GLU A 368 21.00 3.10 1.25
N ARG A 369 20.75 1.86 0.77
CA ARG A 369 21.21 1.42 -0.56
C ARG A 369 20.68 2.42 -1.59
N ARG A 370 21.54 2.78 -2.57
CA ARG A 370 21.20 3.73 -3.64
C ARG A 370 19.92 3.30 -4.35
N GLU A 371 19.11 4.25 -4.78
CA GLU A 371 17.82 4.01 -5.46
C GLU A 371 17.94 3.06 -6.68
N ALA A 372 19.06 3.14 -7.41
CA ALA A 372 19.39 2.22 -8.50
C ALA A 372 19.48 0.73 -8.07
N GLU A 373 19.93 0.44 -6.84
CA GLU A 373 19.96 -0.94 -6.30
C GLU A 373 18.57 -1.39 -5.79
N ARG A 374 17.67 -0.46 -5.43
CA ARG A 374 16.28 -0.80 -5.09
C ARG A 374 15.48 -1.21 -6.33
N ASN A 375 15.69 -0.50 -7.44
CA ASN A 375 14.99 -0.78 -8.71
C ASN A 375 15.42 -2.12 -9.34
N ASN A 376 16.67 -2.56 -9.14
CA ASN A 376 17.15 -3.85 -9.67
C ASN A 376 16.40 -5.07 -9.11
N ASN A 377 15.76 -4.93 -7.95
CA ASN A 377 15.06 -6.01 -7.27
C ASN A 377 13.55 -5.98 -7.46
N LEU A 378 13.05 -5.10 -8.34
CA LEU A 378 11.64 -4.92 -8.62
C LEU A 378 11.33 -5.34 -10.05
N HIS A 379 10.49 -6.36 -10.19
CA HIS A 379 10.13 -6.95 -11.48
C HIS A 379 8.63 -6.79 -11.72
N ASN A 380 8.28 -6.09 -12.80
CA ASN A 380 6.89 -5.86 -13.19
C ASN A 380 6.50 -6.78 -14.35
N TYR A 381 5.31 -7.35 -14.28
CA TYR A 381 4.79 -8.28 -15.27
C TYR A 381 3.35 -7.97 -15.62
N ILE A 382 3.06 -8.03 -16.92
CA ILE A 382 1.72 -7.93 -17.47
C ILE A 382 1.16 -9.35 -17.62
N ILE A 383 0.00 -9.62 -17.02
CA ILE A 383 -0.67 -10.92 -17.06
C ILE A 383 -1.96 -10.77 -17.88
N PRO A 384 -1.99 -11.28 -19.13
CA PRO A 384 -3.14 -11.16 -20.00
C PRO A 384 -4.42 -11.78 -19.41
N PRO A 385 -5.61 -11.32 -19.82
CA PRO A 385 -6.88 -11.92 -19.43
C PRO A 385 -6.93 -13.43 -19.68
N GLN A 386 -7.59 -14.17 -18.77
CA GLN A 386 -7.85 -15.61 -18.90
C GLN A 386 -6.60 -16.45 -19.21
N SER A 387 -5.43 -16.04 -18.72
CA SER A 387 -4.14 -16.68 -19.03
C SER A 387 -3.34 -17.01 -17.77
N ALA A 388 -2.64 -18.14 -17.80
CA ALA A 388 -1.83 -18.61 -16.70
C ALA A 388 -0.35 -18.73 -17.11
N TRP A 389 0.53 -18.26 -16.23
CA TRP A 389 1.97 -18.13 -16.47
C TRP A 389 2.77 -18.61 -15.25
N GLU A 390 3.91 -19.22 -15.50
CA GLU A 390 4.99 -19.43 -14.54
C GLU A 390 6.03 -18.33 -14.74
N ILE A 391 6.35 -17.63 -13.65
CA ILE A 391 7.37 -16.58 -13.62
C ILE A 391 8.60 -17.15 -12.94
N LYS A 392 9.75 -17.00 -13.59
CA LYS A 392 11.06 -17.39 -13.05
C LYS A 392 11.99 -16.18 -13.06
N ILE A 393 12.62 -15.93 -11.92
CA ILE A 393 13.53 -14.80 -11.73
C ILE A 393 14.84 -15.35 -11.17
N ILE A 394 15.96 -15.03 -11.81
CA ILE A 394 17.29 -15.38 -11.32
C ILE A 394 17.86 -14.17 -10.56
N ASN A 395 18.26 -14.41 -9.32
CA ASN A 395 18.88 -13.43 -8.43
C ASN A 395 20.29 -13.86 -8.06
N ASP A 396 21.22 -12.91 -7.99
CA ASP A 396 22.61 -13.18 -7.64
C ASP A 396 22.77 -13.45 -6.14
N GLU A 397 22.19 -12.63 -5.28
CA GLU A 397 22.20 -12.86 -3.83
C GLU A 397 21.01 -13.72 -3.38
N ARG A 398 21.11 -14.29 -2.17
CA ARG A 398 20.03 -15.09 -1.59
C ARG A 398 18.82 -14.22 -1.22
N PRO A 399 17.61 -14.52 -1.75
CA PRO A 399 16.38 -13.88 -1.30
C PRO A 399 16.09 -14.21 0.17
N GLY A 400 15.96 -13.18 1.00
CA GLY A 400 15.47 -13.29 2.38
C GLY A 400 13.95 -13.12 2.47
N ARG A 401 13.39 -12.24 1.64
CA ARG A 401 11.95 -12.00 1.53
C ARG A 401 11.56 -11.74 0.08
N VAL A 402 10.45 -12.32 -0.37
CA VAL A 402 9.83 -12.04 -1.68
C VAL A 402 8.45 -11.46 -1.40
N SER A 403 8.21 -10.24 -1.86
CA SER A 403 6.90 -9.60 -1.83
C SER A 403 6.29 -9.60 -3.23
N ILE A 404 5.07 -10.12 -3.36
CA ILE A 404 4.33 -10.13 -4.61
C ILE A 404 3.11 -9.22 -4.45
N ASN A 405 3.05 -8.14 -5.21
CA ASN A 405 1.94 -7.19 -5.23
C ASN A 405 1.13 -7.36 -6.51
N THR A 406 -0.16 -7.61 -6.35
CA THR A 406 -1.14 -7.73 -7.44
C THR A 406 -1.69 -6.38 -7.91
N ASN A 407 -1.23 -5.29 -7.31
CA ASN A 407 -1.52 -3.89 -7.66
C ASN A 407 -3.02 -3.58 -7.66
N VAL A 408 -3.57 -3.08 -8.77
CA VAL A 408 -4.99 -2.78 -8.92
C VAL A 408 -5.72 -4.06 -9.33
N SER A 409 -6.04 -4.88 -8.34
CA SER A 409 -6.70 -6.18 -8.47
C SER A 409 -7.88 -6.31 -7.50
N ALA A 410 -8.72 -7.33 -7.71
CA ALA A 410 -9.73 -7.71 -6.73
C ALA A 410 -9.11 -8.41 -5.49
N ASN A 411 -7.80 -8.67 -5.50
CA ASN A 411 -7.12 -9.35 -4.41
C ASN A 411 -7.03 -8.47 -3.17
N LEU A 412 -7.46 -9.03 -2.04
CA LEU A 412 -7.43 -8.37 -0.75
C LEU A 412 -6.83 -9.34 0.28
N PRO A 413 -5.66 -9.07 0.89
CA PRO A 413 -4.78 -7.95 0.57
C PRO A 413 -4.16 -8.09 -0.83
N SER A 414 -3.74 -6.97 -1.42
CA SER A 414 -3.08 -6.97 -2.74
C SER A 414 -1.62 -7.41 -2.68
N GLU A 415 -0.98 -7.34 -1.51
CA GLU A 415 0.42 -7.70 -1.28
C GLU A 415 0.55 -8.99 -0.45
N TYR A 416 1.31 -9.94 -0.98
CA TYR A 416 1.67 -11.22 -0.38
C TYR A 416 3.16 -11.23 -0.04
N MET A 417 3.52 -11.59 1.20
CA MET A 417 4.90 -11.60 1.67
C MET A 417 5.34 -13.03 2.02
N TYR A 418 6.44 -13.48 1.43
CA TYR A 418 7.02 -14.79 1.64
C TYR A 418 8.44 -14.65 2.20
N ASN A 419 8.69 -15.18 3.40
CA ASN A 419 9.99 -15.12 4.06
C ASN A 419 10.74 -16.46 3.89
N PHE A 420 12.01 -16.40 3.47
CA PHE A 420 12.83 -17.58 3.19
C PHE A 420 14.04 -17.64 4.13
N SER A 421 13.90 -18.38 5.23
CA SER A 421 14.95 -18.52 6.26
C SER A 421 16.07 -19.47 5.85
N LYS A 422 15.83 -20.38 4.90
CA LYS A 422 16.80 -21.25 4.22
C LYS A 422 16.35 -21.55 2.79
N VAL A 423 17.30 -21.97 1.95
CA VAL A 423 17.06 -22.46 0.59
C VAL A 423 17.73 -23.82 0.51
N ASP A 424 16.92 -24.88 0.54
CA ASP A 424 17.41 -26.27 0.69
C ASP A 424 17.31 -27.08 -0.61
N ARG A 425 16.67 -26.53 -1.65
CA ARG A 425 16.44 -27.21 -2.93
C ARG A 425 17.35 -26.63 -4.02
N GLU A 426 18.15 -27.51 -4.63
CA GLU A 426 18.96 -27.20 -5.79
C GLU A 426 18.25 -27.63 -7.08
N VAL A 427 18.31 -26.78 -8.11
CA VAL A 427 17.71 -27.01 -9.43
C VAL A 427 18.73 -26.72 -10.54
N THR A 428 18.57 -27.38 -11.69
CA THR A 428 19.39 -27.18 -12.89
C THR A 428 18.74 -26.24 -13.92
N ASP A 429 17.51 -25.81 -13.67
CA ASP A 429 16.77 -24.90 -14.55
C ASP A 429 17.26 -23.47 -14.37
N THR A 430 18.02 -22.98 -15.35
CA THR A 430 18.59 -21.63 -15.37
C THR A 430 17.71 -20.60 -16.08
N LEU A 431 16.52 -21.00 -16.54
CA LEU A 431 15.63 -20.12 -17.29
C LEU A 431 15.07 -18.99 -16.41
N SER A 432 14.93 -17.81 -17.04
CA SER A 432 14.33 -16.61 -16.47
C SER A 432 13.29 -16.05 -17.46
N GLY A 433 12.19 -15.52 -16.95
CA GLY A 433 11.11 -14.95 -17.76
C GLY A 433 9.73 -15.55 -17.48
N LEU A 434 8.82 -15.38 -18.46
CA LEU A 434 7.43 -15.81 -18.41
C LEU A 434 7.21 -17.04 -19.29
N PHE A 435 6.63 -18.09 -18.71
CA PHE A 435 6.34 -19.35 -19.39
C PHE A 435 4.85 -19.69 -19.28
N PRO A 436 4.13 -19.94 -20.38
CA PRO A 436 2.71 -20.26 -20.32
C PRO A 436 2.49 -21.59 -19.60
N VAL A 437 1.43 -21.68 -18.79
CA VAL A 437 1.04 -22.92 -18.09
C VAL A 437 -0.47 -23.18 -18.22
N ASP A 438 -0.88 -24.41 -17.93
CA ASP A 438 -2.29 -24.78 -17.98
C ASP A 438 -3.07 -24.17 -16.80
N THR A 439 -4.23 -23.57 -17.11
CA THR A 439 -5.19 -23.05 -16.13
C THR A 439 -5.72 -24.12 -15.17
N LEU A 440 -5.72 -25.40 -15.58
CA LEU A 440 -6.10 -26.53 -14.72
C LEU A 440 -5.20 -26.68 -13.49
N LEU A 441 -4.00 -26.10 -13.47
CA LEU A 441 -3.14 -26.08 -12.29
C LEU A 441 -3.69 -25.22 -11.14
N PHE A 442 -4.75 -24.44 -11.40
CA PHE A 442 -5.38 -23.54 -10.43
C PHE A 442 -6.77 -24.03 -9.98
N THR A 443 -7.25 -25.15 -10.52
CA THR A 443 -8.48 -25.81 -10.05
C THR A 443 -8.24 -26.56 -8.74
N GLY A 444 -9.27 -26.70 -7.91
CA GLY A 444 -9.20 -27.50 -6.68
C GLY A 444 -8.86 -28.98 -6.95
N GLY A 445 -8.42 -29.70 -5.92
CA GLY A 445 -8.15 -31.13 -6.04
C GLY A 445 -9.40 -31.90 -6.48
N PRO A 446 -9.27 -32.98 -7.26
CA PRO A 446 -10.42 -33.77 -7.68
C PRO A 446 -11.17 -34.31 -6.45
N GLY A 447 -12.46 -33.99 -6.34
CA GLY A 447 -13.30 -34.39 -5.21
C GLY A 447 -13.22 -33.46 -3.98
N GLU A 448 -12.58 -32.29 -4.09
CA GLU A 448 -12.63 -31.25 -3.07
C GLU A 448 -13.78 -30.26 -3.33
N ILE A 449 -14.56 -29.98 -2.30
CA ILE A 449 -15.60 -28.94 -2.29
C ILE A 449 -15.24 -27.96 -1.18
N ILE A 450 -15.11 -26.68 -1.51
CA ILE A 450 -14.75 -25.64 -0.55
C ILE A 450 -15.86 -24.60 -0.54
N VAL A 451 -16.27 -24.18 0.66
CA VAL A 451 -17.18 -23.05 0.88
C VAL A 451 -16.42 -22.01 1.69
N ASP A 452 -16.06 -20.92 1.05
CA ASP A 452 -15.42 -19.75 1.65
C ASP A 452 -16.44 -18.79 2.27
N ASN A 453 -16.02 -17.88 3.15
CA ASN A 453 -16.94 -16.90 3.74
C ASN A 453 -17.41 -15.81 2.76
N GLU A 454 -16.80 -15.69 1.58
CA GLU A 454 -17.29 -14.84 0.49
C GLU A 454 -18.26 -15.58 -0.46
N ASP A 455 -18.43 -16.91 -0.31
CA ASP A 455 -19.28 -17.72 -1.18
C ASP A 455 -20.77 -17.63 -0.80
N PRO A 456 -21.71 -17.80 -1.76
CA PRO A 456 -23.14 -17.84 -1.46
C PRO A 456 -23.57 -18.96 -0.49
N GLY A 457 -22.72 -19.97 -0.29
CA GLY A 457 -22.95 -21.04 0.68
C GLY A 457 -22.73 -20.61 2.13
N PHE A 458 -22.13 -19.45 2.38
CA PHE A 458 -21.87 -18.93 3.72
C PHE A 458 -22.98 -17.99 4.19
N HIS A 459 -23.49 -18.24 5.39
CA HIS A 459 -24.63 -17.52 5.95
C HIS A 459 -24.34 -17.07 7.39
N VAL A 460 -24.59 -15.79 7.66
CA VAL A 460 -24.56 -15.23 9.02
C VAL A 460 -25.97 -15.28 9.60
N LEU A 461 -26.14 -16.02 10.68
CA LEU A 461 -27.41 -16.21 11.39
C LEU A 461 -27.40 -15.41 12.69
N GLU A 462 -27.80 -14.14 12.61
CA GLU A 462 -27.94 -13.26 13.78
C GLU A 462 -29.40 -13.14 14.23
N THR A 463 -29.64 -13.36 15.52
CA THR A 463 -30.96 -13.18 16.16
C THR A 463 -31.09 -11.85 16.91
N ASN A 464 -30.07 -10.99 16.83
CA ASN A 464 -29.97 -9.76 17.61
C ASN A 464 -30.79 -8.60 17.02
N THR A 465 -32.00 -8.39 17.56
CA THR A 465 -32.84 -7.21 17.35
C THR A 465 -32.62 -6.09 18.38
N ARG A 466 -31.70 -6.26 19.33
CA ARG A 466 -31.49 -5.27 20.42
C ARG A 466 -30.45 -4.21 20.03
N HIS A 467 -30.93 -3.07 19.54
CA HIS A 467 -30.14 -1.84 19.48
C HIS A 467 -29.88 -1.32 20.91
N LYS A 468 -28.61 -1.08 21.27
CA LYS A 468 -28.26 -0.32 22.47
C LYS A 468 -28.37 1.18 22.16
N LEU A 469 -28.65 2.02 23.17
CA LEU A 469 -28.70 3.48 23.00
C LEU A 469 -27.46 4.06 22.31
N LYS A 470 -26.28 3.49 22.56
CA LYS A 470 -25.02 3.87 21.90
C LYS A 470 -25.00 3.61 20.38
N ASP A 471 -25.82 2.68 19.89
CA ASP A 471 -25.91 2.32 18.48
C ASP A 471 -26.70 3.38 17.69
N LEU A 472 -27.51 4.22 18.36
CA LEU A 472 -28.21 5.37 17.75
C LEU A 472 -27.25 6.55 17.46
N PHE A 473 -26.14 6.64 18.19
CA PHE A 473 -25.12 7.70 18.01
C PHE A 473 -23.92 7.23 17.20
N ARG A 474 -23.87 5.94 16.85
CA ARG A 474 -22.80 5.37 16.04
C ARG A 474 -23.15 5.61 14.58
N LYS A 475 -22.27 6.29 13.84
CA LYS A 475 -22.36 6.29 12.37
C LYS A 475 -22.38 4.84 11.89
N GLU A 476 -23.23 4.53 10.92
CA GLU A 476 -23.19 3.22 10.27
C GLU A 476 -21.77 2.93 9.80
N GLU A 477 -21.31 1.70 10.03
CA GLU A 477 -20.01 1.27 9.52
C GLU A 477 -20.16 1.07 8.02
N GLU A 478 -19.71 2.07 7.25
CA GLU A 478 -19.80 2.10 5.79
C GLU A 478 -18.95 1.00 5.12
N ASP A 479 -17.88 0.55 5.78
CA ASP A 479 -16.90 -0.38 5.20
C ASP A 479 -17.31 -1.85 5.42
N LYS A 480 -17.39 -2.64 4.33
CA LYS A 480 -17.66 -4.09 4.36
C LYS A 480 -16.70 -4.85 5.28
N TYR A 481 -15.42 -4.50 5.20
CA TYR A 481 -14.36 -5.11 6.00
C TYR A 481 -13.93 -4.15 7.12
N GLN A 482 -13.45 -4.69 8.24
CA GLN A 482 -12.90 -3.93 9.35
C GLN A 482 -11.48 -4.38 9.74
N ASN A 483 -10.83 -3.55 10.55
CA ASN A 483 -9.54 -3.88 11.15
C ASN A 483 -9.72 -4.88 12.30
N PHE A 484 -8.85 -5.90 12.34
CA PHE A 484 -8.81 -6.83 13.45
C PHE A 484 -8.18 -6.18 14.69
N PHE A 485 -8.96 -6.06 15.78
CA PHE A 485 -8.51 -5.52 17.06
C PHE A 485 -8.45 -6.59 18.16
N PRO A 486 -7.26 -7.04 18.61
CA PRO A 486 -7.13 -8.12 19.60
C PRO A 486 -7.53 -7.71 21.03
N TRP A 487 -7.82 -6.43 21.28
CA TRP A 487 -8.31 -5.92 22.58
C TRP A 487 -9.77 -5.46 22.55
N LYS A 488 -10.43 -5.46 21.40
CA LYS A 488 -11.82 -4.99 21.24
C LYS A 488 -12.54 -5.83 20.19
N PHE A 489 -13.18 -6.90 20.64
CA PHE A 489 -13.95 -7.78 19.77
C PHE A 489 -15.33 -7.18 19.44
N PRO A 490 -15.80 -7.30 18.19
CA PRO A 490 -17.07 -6.72 17.76
C PRO A 490 -18.24 -7.52 18.30
N SER A 491 -19.37 -6.84 18.51
CA SER A 491 -20.60 -7.48 18.98
C SER A 491 -21.41 -8.17 17.89
N ARG A 492 -21.10 -7.93 16.62
CA ARG A 492 -21.70 -8.57 15.43
C ARG A 492 -20.61 -9.33 14.67
N TRP A 493 -20.99 -10.33 13.88
CA TRP A 493 -20.06 -10.95 12.94
C TRP A 493 -19.54 -9.89 11.98
N THR A 494 -18.23 -9.70 11.99
CA THR A 494 -17.56 -8.61 11.28
C THR A 494 -16.49 -9.19 10.39
N ALA A 495 -16.51 -8.85 9.10
CA ALA A 495 -15.50 -9.31 8.16
C ALA A 495 -14.17 -8.57 8.36
N VAL A 496 -13.06 -9.29 8.26
CA VAL A 496 -11.69 -8.77 8.35
C VAL A 496 -10.87 -9.34 7.20
N ILE A 497 -9.85 -8.59 6.75
CA ILE A 497 -8.93 -9.03 5.69
C ILE A 497 -7.58 -9.38 6.32
N ASN A 498 -7.00 -10.52 5.95
CA ASN A 498 -5.64 -10.90 6.34
C ASN A 498 -5.02 -11.91 5.38
N SER A 499 -3.71 -11.83 5.13
CA SER A 499 -3.00 -12.79 4.27
C SER A 499 -3.08 -14.24 4.74
N ASN A 500 -3.36 -14.47 6.02
CA ASN A 500 -3.47 -15.81 6.61
C ASN A 500 -4.87 -16.42 6.50
N CYS A 501 -5.86 -15.63 6.07
CA CYS A 501 -7.20 -16.12 5.77
C CYS A 501 -7.21 -16.94 4.46
N TYR A 502 -8.16 -17.85 4.33
CA TYR A 502 -8.43 -18.49 3.05
C TYR A 502 -9.25 -17.53 2.17
N GLY A 503 -9.28 -17.83 0.87
CA GLY A 503 -10.14 -17.14 -0.08
C GLY A 503 -9.42 -16.73 -1.37
N LYS A 504 -10.18 -16.65 -2.46
CA LYS A 504 -9.67 -16.43 -3.83
C LYS A 504 -10.67 -15.57 -4.64
N PRO A 505 -10.46 -14.24 -4.81
CA PRO A 505 -9.20 -13.50 -4.61
C PRO A 505 -9.10 -12.79 -3.24
N VAL A 506 -10.17 -12.76 -2.46
CA VAL A 506 -10.24 -12.06 -1.17
C VAL A 506 -9.91 -13.03 -0.04
N HIS A 507 -8.86 -12.73 0.72
CA HIS A 507 -8.49 -13.46 1.92
C HIS A 507 -9.14 -12.77 3.12
N SER A 508 -10.36 -13.18 3.44
CA SER A 508 -11.13 -12.62 4.54
C SER A 508 -11.62 -13.69 5.50
N ALA A 509 -12.07 -13.26 6.67
CA ALA A 509 -12.76 -14.12 7.63
C ALA A 509 -13.74 -13.25 8.41
N VAL A 510 -14.72 -13.85 9.07
CA VAL A 510 -15.61 -13.14 10.00
C VAL A 510 -15.29 -13.51 11.44
N TYR A 511 -15.30 -12.51 12.32
CA TYR A 511 -15.07 -12.72 13.75
C TYR A 511 -16.08 -11.97 14.61
N LYS A 512 -16.26 -12.46 15.83
CA LYS A 512 -17.22 -11.93 16.79
C LYS A 512 -16.80 -12.22 18.21
N ALA A 513 -17.06 -11.29 19.13
CA ALA A 513 -16.90 -11.52 20.57
C ALA A 513 -17.68 -12.75 21.05
N LYS A 514 -17.14 -13.45 22.06
CA LYS A 514 -17.83 -14.54 22.73
C LYS A 514 -19.25 -14.15 23.16
N GLY A 515 -20.20 -15.02 22.84
CA GLY A 515 -21.62 -14.90 23.19
C GLY A 515 -22.15 -16.14 23.91
N VAL A 516 -23.48 -16.30 23.86
CA VAL A 516 -24.23 -17.36 24.55
C VAL A 516 -24.70 -18.48 23.61
N GLY A 517 -24.31 -18.44 22.33
CA GLY A 517 -24.68 -19.42 21.29
C GLY A 517 -25.82 -18.98 20.37
N ALA A 518 -26.35 -17.76 20.56
CA ALA A 518 -27.52 -17.26 19.84
C ALA A 518 -27.20 -16.72 18.44
N ASN A 519 -25.94 -16.38 18.16
CA ASN A 519 -25.49 -15.97 16.84
C ASN A 519 -24.59 -17.06 16.27
N LYS A 520 -24.84 -17.41 15.02
CA LYS A 520 -24.14 -18.51 14.34
C LYS A 520 -23.69 -18.08 12.96
N VAL A 521 -22.74 -18.81 12.41
CA VAL A 521 -22.41 -18.81 10.98
C VAL A 521 -22.57 -20.23 10.45
N GLN A 522 -22.96 -20.36 9.19
CA GLN A 522 -23.24 -21.65 8.57
C GLN A 522 -22.64 -21.71 7.17
N TRP A 523 -21.87 -22.76 6.91
CA TRP A 523 -21.42 -23.14 5.57
C TRP A 523 -22.34 -24.23 5.04
N VAL A 524 -22.89 -24.03 3.85
CA VAL A 524 -23.84 -24.95 3.21
C VAL A 524 -23.33 -25.34 1.85
N THR A 525 -23.35 -26.64 1.55
CA THR A 525 -23.00 -27.17 0.23
C THR A 525 -23.87 -28.38 -0.16
N THR A 526 -23.74 -28.81 -1.41
CA THR A 526 -24.38 -30.04 -1.92
C THR A 526 -23.31 -31.08 -2.23
N ILE A 527 -23.42 -32.24 -1.57
CA ILE A 527 -22.56 -33.39 -1.80
C ILE A 527 -23.04 -34.14 -3.05
N PRO A 528 -22.17 -34.35 -4.06
CA PRO A 528 -22.58 -34.92 -5.35
C PRO A 528 -22.80 -36.44 -5.32
N LYS A 529 -22.19 -37.15 -4.35
CA LYS A 529 -22.23 -38.61 -4.27
C LYS A 529 -22.11 -39.10 -2.84
N ASP A 530 -22.90 -40.10 -2.51
CA ASP A 530 -22.84 -40.90 -1.28
C ASP A 530 -21.43 -41.48 -1.08
N ASN A 531 -20.71 -41.02 -0.06
CA ASN A 531 -19.42 -41.58 0.33
C ASN A 531 -18.94 -41.02 1.68
N TYR A 532 -17.77 -41.49 2.13
CA TYR A 532 -17.01 -40.84 3.17
C TYR A 532 -16.30 -39.59 2.66
N TYR A 533 -16.44 -38.50 3.40
CA TYR A 533 -15.72 -37.25 3.20
C TYR A 533 -14.99 -36.87 4.49
N GLU A 534 -13.77 -36.38 4.35
CA GLU A 534 -13.08 -35.70 5.43
C GLU A 534 -13.47 -34.21 5.39
N VAL A 535 -13.89 -33.69 6.54
CA VAL A 535 -14.29 -32.28 6.67
C VAL A 535 -13.19 -31.51 7.36
N PHE A 536 -12.81 -30.37 6.79
CA PHE A 536 -11.80 -29.47 7.33
C PHE A 536 -12.37 -28.06 7.51
N ILE A 537 -11.85 -27.36 8.51
CA ILE A 537 -12.04 -25.91 8.71
C ILE A 537 -10.72 -25.20 8.49
N TRP A 538 -10.76 -23.96 7.99
CA TRP A 538 -9.57 -23.12 7.92
C TRP A 538 -9.33 -22.40 9.24
N ASN A 539 -8.09 -22.48 9.76
CA ASN A 539 -7.64 -21.82 10.98
C ASN A 539 -6.70 -20.66 10.64
N PRO A 540 -7.19 -19.41 10.54
CA PRO A 540 -6.36 -18.25 10.29
C PRO A 540 -5.65 -17.80 11.58
N LYS A 541 -4.31 -17.89 11.62
CA LYS A 541 -3.48 -17.41 12.73
C LYS A 541 -3.07 -15.97 12.52
N PHE A 542 -3.66 -15.04 13.26
CA PHE A 542 -3.24 -13.64 13.22
C PHE A 542 -1.99 -13.45 14.10
N GLU A 543 -0.91 -12.86 13.57
CA GLU A 543 0.36 -12.64 14.32
C GLU A 543 0.17 -11.89 15.65
N ASN A 544 -0.83 -11.01 15.70
CA ASN A 544 -1.22 -10.23 16.88
C ASN A 544 -1.76 -11.07 18.05
N TRP A 545 -2.04 -12.35 17.82
CA TRP A 545 -2.39 -13.34 18.85
C TRP A 545 -1.24 -13.59 19.83
N ASN A 546 0.01 -13.44 19.38
CA ASN A 546 1.20 -13.84 20.13
C ASN A 546 1.70 -12.81 21.15
N TRP A 547 1.25 -11.55 21.11
CA TRP A 547 1.73 -10.54 22.09
C TRP A 547 1.24 -10.82 23.52
N ARG A 548 0.02 -11.35 23.70
CA ARG A 548 -0.47 -11.77 25.03
C ARG A 548 0.16 -13.06 25.55
N ARG A 549 0.84 -13.86 24.70
CA ARG A 549 1.49 -15.11 25.11
C ARG A 549 2.67 -14.91 26.05
N ARG A 550 3.22 -13.69 26.18
CA ARG A 550 4.33 -13.44 27.10
C ARG A 550 3.94 -13.42 28.59
N ASN A 551 2.65 -13.36 28.97
CA ASN A 551 2.29 -13.22 30.39
C ASN A 551 0.94 -13.79 30.86
N ARG A 552 0.17 -14.53 30.05
CA ARG A 552 -1.02 -15.26 30.54
C ARG A 552 -1.00 -16.70 30.01
N GLY A 553 -1.28 -17.64 30.91
CA GLY A 553 -1.35 -19.07 30.60
C GLY A 553 -2.29 -19.37 29.43
N HIS A 554 -2.11 -20.54 28.81
CA HIS A 554 -2.87 -21.01 27.66
C HIS A 554 -4.39 -20.94 27.90
N GLU A 555 -5.04 -19.85 27.50
CA GLU A 555 -6.49 -19.81 27.36
C GLU A 555 -6.82 -20.63 26.12
N GLY A 556 -7.40 -21.82 26.29
CA GLY A 556 -7.78 -22.71 25.19
C GLY A 556 -8.71 -22.00 24.20
N HIS A 557 -8.44 -22.17 22.90
CA HIS A 557 -9.21 -21.56 21.83
C HIS A 557 -10.11 -22.59 21.16
N ALA A 558 -10.88 -23.29 22.01
CA ALA A 558 -11.83 -24.29 21.58
C ALA A 558 -13.03 -23.63 20.89
N GLN A 559 -13.27 -24.05 19.66
CA GLN A 559 -14.48 -23.75 18.89
C GLN A 559 -15.25 -25.06 18.66
N THR A 560 -16.56 -25.04 18.87
CA THR A 560 -17.44 -26.18 18.64
C THR A 560 -18.20 -25.98 17.32
N TYR A 561 -18.05 -26.95 16.44
CA TYR A 561 -18.69 -27.03 15.13
C TYR A 561 -19.78 -28.09 15.17
N VAL A 562 -20.90 -27.82 14.49
CA VAL A 562 -21.99 -28.77 14.29
C VAL A 562 -22.03 -29.16 12.82
N VAL A 563 -21.76 -30.42 12.52
CA VAL A 563 -21.89 -30.99 11.17
C VAL A 563 -23.30 -31.56 11.04
N GLY A 564 -24.13 -30.93 10.21
CA GLY A 564 -25.53 -31.29 10.01
C GLY A 564 -25.78 -31.84 8.61
N TYR A 565 -26.41 -33.00 8.54
CA TYR A 565 -26.82 -33.67 7.30
C TYR A 565 -28.10 -34.47 7.56
N GLU A 566 -29.07 -34.38 6.64
CA GLU A 566 -30.43 -34.93 6.84
C GLU A 566 -31.09 -34.46 8.16
N GLU A 567 -31.29 -35.37 9.12
CA GLU A 567 -31.80 -35.12 10.48
C GLU A 567 -30.73 -35.35 11.57
N GLU A 568 -29.49 -35.66 11.18
CA GLU A 568 -28.37 -35.91 12.10
C GLU A 568 -27.54 -34.64 12.31
N GLU A 569 -27.10 -34.43 13.55
CA GLU A 569 -26.16 -33.38 13.93
C GLU A 569 -25.03 -33.97 14.79
N GLU A 570 -23.80 -33.81 14.35
CA GLU A 570 -22.61 -34.19 15.13
C GLU A 570 -21.87 -32.95 15.64
N ASN A 571 -21.52 -32.96 16.93
CA ASN A 571 -20.81 -31.87 17.59
C ASN A 571 -19.31 -32.18 17.72
N ILE A 572 -18.46 -31.36 17.11
CA ILE A 572 -17.01 -31.52 17.12
C ILE A 572 -16.40 -30.28 17.79
N THR A 573 -15.55 -30.47 18.78
CA THR A 573 -14.84 -29.36 19.43
C THR A 573 -13.36 -29.45 19.14
N VAL A 574 -12.78 -28.36 18.62
CA VAL A 574 -11.37 -28.30 18.22
C VAL A 574 -10.69 -27.14 18.94
N ASP A 575 -9.55 -27.40 19.59
CA ASP A 575 -8.71 -26.34 20.16
C ASP A 575 -7.77 -25.77 19.11
N LEU A 576 -8.25 -24.73 18.43
CA LEU A 576 -7.50 -24.03 17.38
C LEU A 576 -6.28 -23.28 17.91
N GLY A 577 -6.09 -23.20 19.23
CA GLY A 577 -4.92 -22.60 19.85
C GLY A 577 -3.65 -23.41 19.61
N GLN A 578 -3.78 -24.74 19.54
CA GLN A 578 -2.69 -25.71 19.36
C GLN A 578 -2.37 -26.00 17.89
N GLU A 579 -3.35 -25.84 17.01
CA GLU A 579 -3.17 -26.05 15.57
C GLU A 579 -2.32 -24.95 14.93
N GLU A 580 -1.69 -25.24 13.80
CA GLU A 580 -1.00 -24.25 12.98
C GLU A 580 -1.97 -23.49 12.06
N ASN A 581 -1.46 -22.52 11.30
CA ASN A 581 -2.25 -21.83 10.27
C ASN A 581 -2.56 -22.79 9.11
N GLY A 582 -3.84 -22.99 8.78
CA GLY A 582 -4.24 -23.81 7.63
C GLY A 582 -5.47 -24.69 7.87
N TRP A 583 -5.60 -25.76 7.08
CA TRP A 583 -6.70 -26.72 7.17
C TRP A 583 -6.57 -27.63 8.40
N VAL A 584 -7.61 -27.67 9.23
CA VAL A 584 -7.73 -28.52 10.43
C VAL A 584 -8.89 -29.48 10.25
N SER A 585 -8.65 -30.79 10.43
CA SER A 585 -9.68 -31.82 10.25
C SER A 585 -10.68 -31.81 11.41
N LEU A 586 -11.98 -31.83 11.09
CA LEU A 586 -13.06 -32.11 12.02
C LEU A 586 -13.32 -33.62 12.15
N GLY A 587 -12.85 -34.42 11.20
CA GLY A 587 -13.05 -35.87 11.15
C GLY A 587 -13.64 -36.35 9.82
N ASN A 588 -13.95 -37.65 9.79
CA ASN A 588 -14.48 -38.35 8.63
C ASN A 588 -15.96 -38.66 8.85
N PHE A 589 -16.79 -38.27 7.89
CA PHE A 589 -18.23 -38.40 7.96
C PHE A 589 -18.73 -39.14 6.71
N TYR A 590 -19.74 -39.99 6.86
CA TYR A 590 -20.44 -40.55 5.72
C TYR A 590 -21.59 -39.60 5.36
N PHE A 591 -21.53 -39.00 4.17
CA PHE A 591 -22.60 -38.12 3.70
C PHE A 591 -23.38 -38.79 2.57
N PRO A 592 -24.72 -38.83 2.65
CA PRO A 592 -25.56 -39.10 1.49
C PRO A 592 -25.47 -37.93 0.49
N ALA A 593 -25.73 -38.20 -0.80
CA ALA A 593 -25.84 -37.13 -1.79
C ALA A 593 -26.99 -36.19 -1.42
N GLY A 594 -26.68 -34.90 -1.28
CA GLY A 594 -27.64 -33.94 -0.77
C GLY A 594 -26.99 -32.77 -0.04
N LYS A 595 -27.83 -32.01 0.67
CA LYS A 595 -27.41 -30.80 1.37
C LYS A 595 -26.71 -31.15 2.68
N VAL A 596 -25.51 -30.62 2.87
CA VAL A 596 -24.75 -30.71 4.12
C VAL A 596 -24.43 -29.32 4.62
N SER A 597 -24.37 -29.15 5.94
CA SER A 597 -24.00 -27.90 6.57
C SER A 597 -22.99 -28.09 7.70
N VAL A 598 -22.13 -27.09 7.88
CA VAL A 598 -21.28 -26.95 9.07
C VAL A 598 -21.67 -25.64 9.74
N THR A 599 -21.90 -25.66 11.05
CA THR A 599 -22.35 -24.48 11.81
C THR A 599 -21.40 -24.20 12.95
N LEU A 600 -21.02 -22.93 13.12
CA LEU A 600 -20.25 -22.45 14.27
C LEU A 600 -21.07 -21.42 15.04
N SER A 601 -21.13 -21.55 16.37
CA SER A 601 -21.81 -20.59 17.25
C SER A 601 -20.84 -19.64 17.93
N ASP A 602 -21.34 -18.49 18.41
CA ASP A 602 -20.56 -17.56 19.22
C ASP A 602 -20.28 -18.06 20.65
N ASN A 603 -20.75 -19.25 21.04
CA ASN A 603 -20.43 -19.89 22.32
C ASN A 603 -19.09 -20.63 22.24
N VAL A 604 -18.01 -19.90 22.51
CA VAL A 604 -16.63 -20.41 22.45
C VAL A 604 -15.91 -20.28 23.79
N SER A 605 -14.85 -21.06 24.01
CA SER A 605 -14.03 -20.92 25.23
C SER A 605 -13.18 -19.65 25.20
N ALA A 606 -12.74 -19.22 24.01
CA ALA A 606 -11.92 -18.03 23.77
C ALA A 606 -12.69 -16.71 23.95
N GLY A 607 -11.98 -15.59 23.88
CA GLY A 607 -12.58 -14.24 23.88
C GLY A 607 -13.40 -13.89 22.64
N PHE A 608 -13.24 -14.63 21.54
CA PHE A 608 -13.94 -14.45 20.27
C PHE A 608 -14.01 -15.74 19.46
N ALA A 609 -15.01 -15.83 18.58
CA ALA A 609 -15.14 -16.85 17.55
C ALA A 609 -14.64 -16.31 16.20
N MET A 610 -14.07 -17.18 15.37
CA MET A 610 -13.51 -16.84 14.04
C MET A 610 -13.95 -17.91 13.04
N ALA A 611 -14.41 -17.45 11.88
CA ALA A 611 -14.98 -18.26 10.82
C ALA A 611 -14.45 -17.81 9.46
N ASP A 612 -13.94 -18.75 8.68
CA ASP A 612 -13.30 -18.50 7.38
C ASP A 612 -13.90 -19.50 6.37
N ALA A 613 -13.19 -20.55 5.98
CA ALA A 613 -13.66 -21.55 5.02
C ALA A 613 -13.84 -22.97 5.59
N VAL A 614 -14.69 -23.76 4.92
CA VAL A 614 -14.87 -25.21 5.14
C VAL A 614 -14.55 -25.98 3.88
N LYS A 615 -13.80 -27.08 3.99
CA LYS A 615 -13.46 -27.99 2.90
C LYS A 615 -13.96 -29.40 3.15
N PHE A 616 -14.60 -30.00 2.15
CA PHE A 616 -15.01 -31.40 2.11
C PHE A 616 -14.13 -32.12 1.09
N THR A 617 -13.42 -33.16 1.52
CA THR A 617 -12.53 -33.94 0.64
C THR A 617 -13.04 -35.37 0.52
N LEU A 618 -13.37 -35.81 -0.69
CA LEU A 618 -13.81 -37.18 -0.94
C LEU A 618 -12.71 -38.18 -0.60
N ILE A 619 -13.03 -39.15 0.27
CA ILE A 619 -12.10 -40.22 0.63
C ILE A 619 -12.22 -41.33 -0.42
N ASN A 620 -11.32 -41.29 -1.40
CA ASN A 620 -11.12 -42.42 -2.30
C ASN A 620 -10.35 -43.50 -1.53
N LYS A 621 -11.06 -44.45 -0.91
CA LYS A 621 -10.43 -45.68 -0.42
C LYS A 621 -9.75 -46.36 -1.61
N LYS A 622 -8.41 -46.43 -1.59
CA LYS A 622 -7.62 -47.28 -2.49
C LYS A 622 -7.90 -48.75 -2.21
#